data_AF-A0A0D2F2T7-F1
#
_entry.id   AF-A0A0D2F2T7-F1
#
_cell.length_a   1.000
_cell.length_b   1.000
_cell.length_c   1.000
_cell.angle_alpha   90.00
_cell.angle_beta   90.00
_cell.angle_gamma   90.00
#
_symmetry.space_group_name_H-M   'P 1'
#
loop_
_entity.id
_entity.type
_entity.pdbx_description
1 polymer ?
#
loop_
_entity_poly.entity_id
_entity_poly.type
_entity_poly.pdbx_seq_one_letter_code
_entity_poly.pdbx_strand_id
1 'polypeptide(L)'
;MEAAARRFFTSPYFAVVGASQDKSKFGYRILAWYHVYSLPVTPINPTRPSISLPSKTYPTVPTVTALPHPSQTALSFLTPPAVTRKVLEEAKAAGVKAVWLQPGSFEDQDLEYAKENFESAVGGFEDGTVGGEGWCVLVDGENMLRAVGRKFERQKL
;
A
#
# COMPACT_ATOMS: atom_id res chain seq x y z
N MET A 1 -6.18 6.82 14.19
CA MET A 1 -5.47 6.35 12.97
C MET A 1 -3.95 6.51 12.94
N GLU A 2 -3.35 7.64 13.34
CA GLU A 2 -1.89 7.88 13.18
C GLU A 2 -0.97 6.75 13.68
N ALA A 3 -1.27 6.15 14.84
CA ALA A 3 -0.50 5.02 15.36
C ALA A 3 -0.50 3.80 14.41
N ALA A 4 -1.61 3.53 13.72
CA ALA A 4 -1.68 2.50 12.70
C ALA A 4 -0.81 2.86 11.49
N ALA A 5 -0.84 4.13 11.04
CA ALA A 5 -0.03 4.61 9.94
C ALA A 5 1.48 4.58 10.24
N ARG A 6 1.89 4.89 11.47
CA ARG A 6 3.25 4.65 11.96
C ARG A 6 3.59 3.16 11.91
N ARG A 7 2.75 2.30 12.50
CA ARG A 7 2.97 0.84 12.51
C ARG A 7 3.06 0.26 11.10
N PHE A 8 2.31 0.77 10.13
CA PHE A 8 2.39 0.33 8.74
C PHE A 8 3.82 0.44 8.18
N PHE A 9 4.49 1.57 8.45
CA PHE A 9 5.84 1.85 7.96
C PHE A 9 6.98 1.18 8.75
N THR A 10 6.67 0.42 9.81
CA THR A 10 7.69 -0.43 10.45
C THR A 10 7.93 -1.73 9.68
N SER A 11 7.06 -2.07 8.72
CA SER A 11 7.21 -3.25 7.87
C SER A 11 8.46 -3.17 6.99
N PRO A 12 9.22 -4.27 6.82
CA PRO A 12 10.43 -4.26 6.00
C PRO A 12 10.13 -4.22 4.49
N TYR A 13 9.02 -4.81 4.05
CA TYR A 13 8.61 -4.87 2.65
C TYR A 13 7.25 -4.21 2.44
N PHE A 14 7.02 -3.73 1.22
CA PHE A 14 5.76 -3.11 0.81
C PHE A 14 5.26 -3.73 -0.49
N ALA A 15 3.96 -3.70 -0.71
CA ALA A 15 3.39 -4.04 -1.99
C ALA A 15 2.22 -3.12 -2.36
N VAL A 16 2.02 -2.93 -3.66
CA VAL A 16 0.95 -2.07 -4.20
C VAL A 16 -0.06 -2.96 -4.91
N VAL A 17 -1.21 -3.17 -4.25
CA VAL A 17 -2.35 -3.91 -4.80
C VAL A 17 -3.09 -3.01 -5.79
N GLY A 18 -3.23 -3.45 -7.04
CA GLY A 18 -3.78 -2.61 -8.11
C GLY A 18 -2.74 -1.71 -8.76
N ALA A 19 -1.45 -2.10 -8.71
CA ALA A 19 -0.40 -1.38 -9.42
C ALA A 19 -0.68 -1.37 -10.93
N SER A 20 -0.37 -0.24 -11.58
CA SER A 20 -0.69 -0.02 -13.00
C SER A 20 0.49 0.60 -13.74
N GLN A 21 0.62 0.31 -15.04
CA GLN A 21 1.53 0.99 -15.96
C GLN A 21 1.01 2.35 -16.43
N ASP A 22 -0.31 2.53 -16.37
CA ASP A 22 -0.98 3.76 -16.78
C ASP A 22 -0.68 4.89 -15.78
N LYS A 23 0.10 5.87 -16.24
CA LYS A 23 0.56 7.03 -15.46
C LYS A 23 -0.59 7.91 -14.93
N SER A 24 -1.76 7.84 -15.55
CA SER A 24 -2.94 8.58 -15.08
C SER A 24 -3.52 7.98 -13.80
N LYS A 25 -3.29 6.67 -13.55
CA LYS A 25 -3.88 5.95 -12.41
C LYS A 25 -3.04 6.08 -11.14
N PHE A 26 -3.73 6.12 -10.00
CA PHE A 26 -3.08 6.17 -8.68
C PHE A 26 -2.19 4.95 -8.39
N GLY A 27 -2.53 3.76 -8.92
CA GLY A 27 -1.67 2.58 -8.83
C GLY A 27 -0.25 2.78 -9.38
N TYR A 28 -0.09 3.61 -10.43
CA TYR A 28 1.24 4.01 -10.92
C TYR A 28 1.90 4.99 -9.95
N ARG A 29 1.16 6.00 -9.48
CA ARG A 29 1.68 7.08 -8.62
C ARG A 29 2.15 6.56 -7.26
N ILE A 30 1.42 5.63 -6.65
CA ILE A 30 1.80 5.02 -5.37
C ILE A 30 3.03 4.13 -5.53
N LEU A 31 3.09 3.31 -6.58
CA LEU A 31 4.29 2.52 -6.89
C LEU A 31 5.52 3.42 -7.09
N ALA A 32 5.34 4.50 -7.86
CA ALA A 32 6.35 5.53 -8.07
C ALA A 32 6.79 6.20 -6.76
N TRP A 33 5.86 6.47 -5.84
CA TRP A 33 6.17 7.01 -4.52
C TRP A 33 7.05 6.05 -3.72
N TYR A 34 6.67 4.78 -3.57
CA TYR A 34 7.50 3.80 -2.84
C TYR A 34 8.89 3.66 -3.47
N HIS A 35 8.96 3.66 -4.81
CA HIS A 35 10.21 3.64 -5.53
C HIS A 35 11.07 4.88 -5.23
N VAL A 36 10.53 6.10 -5.35
CA VAL A 36 11.28 7.34 -5.11
C VAL A 36 11.83 7.39 -3.68
N TYR A 37 11.10 6.84 -2.70
CA TYR A 37 11.55 6.77 -1.30
C TYR A 37 12.38 5.51 -1.01
N SER A 38 12.95 4.87 -2.04
CA SER A 38 13.81 3.68 -1.91
C SER A 38 13.26 2.57 -1.00
N LEU A 39 11.94 2.45 -0.91
CA LEU A 39 11.28 1.42 -0.13
C LEU A 39 11.18 0.12 -0.96
N PRO A 40 11.49 -1.06 -0.40
CA PRO A 40 11.35 -2.33 -1.11
C PRO A 40 9.87 -2.58 -1.45
N VAL A 41 9.51 -2.41 -2.72
CA VAL A 41 8.13 -2.48 -3.19
C VAL A 41 7.95 -3.54 -4.27
N THR A 42 6.90 -4.36 -4.12
CA THR A 42 6.44 -5.32 -5.13
C THR A 42 5.09 -4.89 -5.69
N PRO A 43 4.95 -4.60 -6.99
CA PRO A 43 3.64 -4.34 -7.56
C PRO A 43 2.83 -5.64 -7.69
N ILE A 44 1.55 -5.57 -7.32
CA ILE A 44 0.61 -6.68 -7.51
C ILE A 44 -0.37 -6.32 -8.62
N ASN A 45 -0.35 -7.12 -9.69
CA ASN A 45 -1.27 -7.00 -10.82
C ASN A 45 -1.52 -8.39 -11.43
N PRO A 46 -2.78 -8.85 -11.52
CA PRO A 46 -3.10 -10.20 -11.98
C PRO A 46 -2.84 -10.44 -13.48
N THR A 47 -2.74 -9.39 -14.29
CA THR A 47 -2.75 -9.49 -15.76
C THR A 47 -1.47 -9.01 -16.44
N ARG A 48 -0.78 -8.05 -15.84
CA ARG A 48 0.43 -7.44 -16.42
C ARG A 48 1.64 -7.96 -15.66
N PRO A 49 2.66 -8.54 -16.33
CA PRO A 49 3.80 -9.21 -15.68
C PRO A 49 4.88 -8.26 -15.14
N SER A 50 4.87 -6.99 -15.57
CA SER A 50 5.82 -5.99 -15.10
C SER A 50 5.29 -4.57 -15.25
N ILE A 51 5.77 -3.68 -14.39
CA ILE A 51 5.51 -2.24 -14.45
C ILE A 51 6.84 -1.51 -14.52
N SER A 52 7.00 -0.68 -15.55
CA SER A 52 8.17 0.13 -15.79
C SER A 52 7.97 1.56 -15.29
N LEU A 53 8.84 1.99 -14.38
CA LEU A 53 9.13 3.38 -14.06
C LEU A 53 10.35 3.82 -14.91
N PRO A 54 10.55 5.13 -15.16
CA PRO A 54 11.68 5.62 -15.95
C PRO A 54 13.06 5.10 -15.53
N SER A 55 13.33 4.92 -14.23
CA SER A 55 14.63 4.41 -13.76
C SER A 55 14.67 2.90 -13.54
N LYS A 56 13.52 2.23 -13.41
CA LYS A 56 13.46 0.82 -13.01
C LYS A 56 12.18 0.11 -13.46
N THR A 57 12.33 -1.12 -13.94
CA THR A 57 11.22 -2.04 -14.17
C THR A 57 11.08 -3.02 -13.01
N TYR A 58 9.86 -3.16 -12.51
CA TYR A 58 9.50 -4.08 -11.44
C TYR A 58 8.73 -5.28 -12.01
N PRO A 59 9.15 -6.52 -11.74
CA PRO A 59 8.28 -7.67 -11.95
C PRO A 59 7.07 -7.56 -11.02
N THR A 60 5.90 -7.93 -11.52
CA THR A 60 4.69 -7.99 -10.70
C THR A 60 4.47 -9.41 -10.21
N VAL A 61 3.75 -9.54 -9.09
CA VAL A 61 3.11 -10.80 -8.73
C VAL A 61 1.61 -10.73 -9.01
N PRO A 62 0.95 -11.86 -9.37
CA PRO A 62 -0.47 -11.83 -9.71
C PRO A 62 -1.39 -11.67 -8.50
N THR A 63 -0.95 -12.11 -7.32
CA THR A 63 -1.77 -12.16 -6.09
C THR A 63 -0.89 -11.95 -4.85
N VAL A 64 -1.51 -11.76 -3.67
CA VAL A 64 -0.80 -11.60 -2.39
C VAL A 64 -0.08 -12.88 -1.98
N THR A 65 -0.63 -14.06 -2.24
CA THR A 65 0.01 -15.36 -1.93
C THR A 65 1.32 -15.61 -2.68
N ALA A 66 1.56 -14.90 -3.78
CA ALA A 66 2.80 -14.97 -4.55
C ALA A 66 3.91 -14.04 -4.01
N LEU A 67 3.65 -13.26 -2.95
CA LEU A 67 4.68 -12.48 -2.28
C LEU A 67 5.68 -13.40 -1.55
N PRO A 68 6.98 -13.08 -1.54
CA PRO A 68 7.99 -13.89 -0.87
C PRO A 68 7.89 -13.87 0.66
N HIS A 69 7.43 -12.76 1.24
CA HIS A 69 7.38 -12.54 2.69
C HIS A 69 6.06 -11.87 3.11
N PRO A 70 4.88 -12.49 2.89
CA PRO A 70 3.59 -11.83 3.09
C PRO A 70 3.40 -11.31 4.52
N SER A 71 3.81 -12.07 5.54
CA SER A 71 3.72 -11.65 6.95
C SER A 71 4.63 -10.50 7.35
N GLN A 72 5.57 -10.12 6.48
CA GLN A 72 6.47 -8.98 6.64
C GLN A 72 6.24 -7.90 5.57
N THR A 73 5.17 -8.03 4.76
CA THR A 73 4.85 -7.09 3.69
C THR A 73 3.61 -6.30 4.04
N ALA A 74 3.73 -4.97 4.06
CA ALA A 74 2.58 -4.07 4.20
C ALA A 74 1.96 -3.75 2.83
N LEU A 75 0.63 -3.77 2.74
CA LEU A 75 -0.09 -3.64 1.47
C LEU A 75 -0.77 -2.28 1.33
N SER A 76 -0.52 -1.56 0.24
CA SER A 76 -1.30 -0.38 -0.17
C SER A 76 -2.32 -0.74 -1.25
N PHE A 77 -3.60 -0.48 -1.01
CA PHE A 77 -4.71 -0.87 -1.87
C PHE A 77 -5.18 0.27 -2.77
N LEU A 78 -5.16 0.02 -4.09
CA LEU A 78 -5.59 0.93 -5.17
C LEU A 78 -6.58 0.24 -6.12
N THR A 79 -7.33 -0.73 -5.61
CA THR A 79 -8.34 -1.49 -6.37
C THR A 79 -9.75 -0.99 -6.08
N PRO A 80 -10.74 -1.22 -6.97
CA PRO A 80 -12.14 -0.97 -6.65
C PRO A 80 -12.58 -1.78 -5.41
N PRO A 81 -13.56 -1.30 -4.62
CA PRO A 81 -13.97 -1.93 -3.34
C PRO A 81 -14.25 -3.43 -3.43
N ALA A 82 -14.97 -3.88 -4.46
CA ALA A 82 -15.29 -5.30 -4.66
C ALA A 82 -14.05 -6.19 -4.84
N VAL A 83 -12.95 -5.65 -5.37
CA VAL A 83 -11.66 -6.36 -5.47
C VAL A 83 -10.89 -6.25 -4.16
N THR A 84 -10.89 -5.07 -3.53
CA THR A 84 -10.25 -4.83 -2.23
C THR A 84 -10.72 -5.84 -1.18
N ARG A 85 -12.03 -6.09 -1.08
CA ARG A 85 -12.60 -7.09 -0.15
C ARG A 85 -11.99 -8.48 -0.32
N LYS A 86 -11.96 -8.98 -1.55
CA LYS A 86 -11.37 -10.30 -1.87
C LYS A 86 -9.88 -10.37 -1.52
N VAL A 87 -9.15 -9.29 -1.80
CA VAL A 87 -7.70 -9.25 -1.55
C VAL A 87 -7.41 -9.05 -0.06
N LEU A 88 -8.28 -8.41 0.72
CA LEU A 88 -8.18 -8.35 2.18
C LEU A 88 -8.36 -9.74 2.81
N GLU A 89 -9.31 -10.54 2.34
CA GLU A 89 -9.47 -11.94 2.75
C GLU A 89 -8.21 -12.77 2.43
N GLU A 90 -7.68 -12.63 1.21
CA GLU A 90 -6.44 -13.28 0.78
C GLU A 90 -5.25 -12.84 1.65
N ALA A 91 -5.13 -11.55 1.92
CA ALA A 91 -4.05 -10.99 2.73
C ALA A 91 -4.08 -11.51 4.17
N LYS A 92 -5.28 -11.58 4.77
CA LYS A 92 -5.46 -12.20 6.09
C LYS A 92 -5.00 -13.65 6.07
N ALA A 93 -5.44 -14.43 5.07
CA ALA A 93 -5.05 -15.85 4.95
C ALA A 93 -3.54 -16.03 4.72
N ALA A 94 -2.89 -15.12 4.01
CA ALA A 94 -1.44 -15.10 3.79
C ALA A 94 -0.63 -14.60 5.00
N GLY A 95 -1.29 -14.15 6.07
CA GLY A 95 -0.67 -13.67 7.29
C GLY A 95 -0.13 -12.24 7.22
N VAL A 96 -0.57 -11.43 6.25
CA VAL A 96 -0.26 -9.99 6.17
C VAL A 96 -0.75 -9.32 7.46
N LYS A 97 0.05 -8.39 7.98
CA LYS A 97 -0.22 -7.72 9.26
C LYS A 97 -0.64 -6.27 9.13
N ALA A 98 -0.31 -5.63 8.01
CA ALA A 98 -0.49 -4.19 7.84
C ALA A 98 -1.06 -3.85 6.46
N VAL A 99 -2.14 -3.08 6.44
CA VAL A 99 -2.80 -2.64 5.21
C VAL A 99 -3.09 -1.14 5.24
N TRP A 100 -3.06 -0.52 4.06
CA TRP A 100 -3.43 0.88 3.85
C TRP A 100 -4.40 0.96 2.68
N LEU A 101 -5.66 1.26 2.98
CA LEU A 101 -6.73 1.47 2.03
C LEU A 101 -6.71 2.93 1.59
N GLN A 102 -6.26 3.18 0.35
CA GLN A 102 -6.19 4.54 -0.18
C GLN A 102 -7.61 5.06 -0.49
N PRO A 103 -7.81 6.39 -0.56
CA PRO A 103 -9.11 6.97 -0.91
C PRO A 103 -9.70 6.37 -2.20
N GLY A 104 -10.99 6.05 -2.16
CA GLY A 104 -11.73 5.44 -3.27
C GLY A 104 -11.49 3.94 -3.50
N SER A 105 -10.65 3.28 -2.69
CA SER A 105 -10.38 1.83 -2.83
C SER A 105 -11.26 0.92 -1.96
N PHE A 106 -12.09 1.49 -1.09
CA PHE A 106 -12.82 0.76 -0.05
C PHE A 106 -14.17 1.41 0.26
N GLU A 107 -15.09 0.61 0.80
CA GLU A 107 -16.29 1.07 1.50
C GLU A 107 -16.11 0.93 3.02
N ASP A 108 -16.98 1.54 3.81
CA ASP A 108 -16.86 1.55 5.29
C ASP A 108 -16.69 0.14 5.87
N GLN A 109 -17.44 -0.85 5.36
CA GLN A 109 -17.34 -2.25 5.78
C GLN A 109 -15.97 -2.90 5.48
N ASP A 110 -15.28 -2.46 4.44
CA ASP A 110 -13.96 -2.99 4.09
C ASP A 110 -12.89 -2.42 5.04
N LEU A 111 -13.03 -1.15 5.45
CA LEU A 111 -12.17 -0.54 6.46
C LEU A 111 -12.43 -1.12 7.86
N GLU A 112 -13.68 -1.38 8.21
CA GLU A 112 -14.05 -2.07 9.45
C GLU A 112 -13.44 -3.48 9.49
N TYR A 113 -13.63 -4.27 8.43
CA TYR A 113 -12.99 -5.57 8.29
C TYR A 113 -11.46 -5.45 8.44
N ALA A 114 -10.83 -4.46 7.82
CA ALA A 114 -9.40 -4.28 7.93
C ALA A 114 -8.95 -4.01 9.39
N LYS A 115 -9.66 -3.14 10.11
CA LYS A 115 -9.36 -2.81 11.52
C LYS A 115 -9.51 -4.02 12.46
N GLU A 116 -10.45 -4.90 12.17
CA GLU A 116 -10.67 -6.11 12.98
C GLU A 116 -9.64 -7.21 12.70
N ASN A 117 -9.07 -7.25 11.50
CA ASN A 117 -8.31 -8.42 11.03
C ASN A 117 -6.82 -8.19 10.84
N PHE A 118 -6.33 -6.95 10.87
CA PHE A 118 -4.92 -6.61 10.70
C PHE A 118 -4.37 -5.88 11.92
N GLU A 119 -3.10 -6.13 12.26
CA GLU A 119 -2.41 -5.43 13.35
C GLU A 119 -2.27 -3.92 13.09
N SER A 120 -2.30 -3.52 11.80
CA SER A 120 -2.41 -2.13 11.35
C SER A 120 -3.34 -2.04 10.14
N ALA A 121 -4.34 -1.18 10.22
CA ALA A 121 -5.22 -0.83 9.10
C ALA A 121 -5.34 0.69 9.01
N VAL A 122 -4.95 1.25 7.87
CA VAL A 122 -4.94 2.69 7.62
C VAL A 122 -5.98 3.05 6.55
N GLY A 123 -6.81 4.05 6.80
CA GLY A 123 -7.81 4.54 5.87
C GLY A 123 -8.81 5.50 6.53
N GLY A 124 -9.68 6.11 5.72
CA GLY A 124 -10.74 7.01 6.19
C GLY A 124 -10.25 8.40 6.60
N PHE A 125 -11.05 9.08 7.42
CA PHE A 125 -10.89 10.50 7.78
C PHE A 125 -10.59 10.74 9.26
N GLU A 126 -10.24 9.69 10.00
CA GLU A 126 -9.82 9.85 11.40
C GLU A 126 -8.61 10.79 11.54
N ASP A 127 -8.55 11.51 12.66
CA ASP A 127 -7.54 12.53 12.94
C ASP A 127 -6.09 12.07 12.67
N GLY A 128 -5.29 13.03 12.16
CA GLY A 128 -3.85 12.89 11.93
C GLY A 128 -3.44 12.96 10.45
N THR A 129 -4.38 12.78 9.51
CA THR A 129 -4.13 13.01 8.08
C THR A 129 -4.21 14.50 7.75
N VAL A 130 -3.39 14.95 6.79
CA VAL A 130 -3.54 16.27 6.16
C VAL A 130 -4.15 16.17 4.75
N GLY A 131 -4.59 14.97 4.36
CA GLY A 131 -5.22 14.67 3.08
C GLY A 131 -6.70 15.08 3.06
N GLY A 132 -7.10 15.85 2.03
CA GLY A 132 -8.49 16.27 1.85
C GLY A 132 -9.47 15.13 1.56
N GLU A 133 -8.99 13.96 1.13
CA GLU A 133 -9.78 12.76 0.85
C GLU A 133 -9.51 11.63 1.86
N GLY A 134 -8.92 11.96 3.01
CA GLY A 134 -8.51 11.01 4.03
C GLY A 134 -7.07 10.51 3.88
N TRP A 135 -6.72 9.49 4.66
CA TRP A 135 -5.35 8.97 4.77
C TRP A 135 -4.80 8.48 3.43
N CYS A 136 -3.76 9.15 2.91
CA CYS A 136 -3.19 8.88 1.60
C CYS A 136 -1.66 8.78 1.69
N VAL A 137 -1.06 7.74 1.12
CA VAL A 137 0.42 7.56 1.15
C VAL A 137 1.13 8.71 0.42
N LEU A 138 0.54 9.28 -0.64
CA LEU A 138 1.15 10.41 -1.35
C LEU A 138 1.21 11.69 -0.51
N VAL A 139 0.35 11.81 0.51
CA VAL A 139 0.21 13.01 1.34
C VAL A 139 0.84 12.78 2.72
N ASP A 140 0.48 11.69 3.38
CA ASP A 140 0.83 11.39 4.77
C ASP A 140 2.03 10.44 4.89
N GLY A 141 2.40 9.74 3.81
CA GLY A 141 3.39 8.67 3.86
C GLY A 141 4.76 9.13 4.34
N GLU A 142 5.24 10.29 3.88
CA GLU A 142 6.55 10.81 4.29
C GLU A 142 6.55 11.22 5.77
N ASN A 143 5.48 11.86 6.23
CA ASN A 143 5.34 12.27 7.62
C ASN A 143 5.39 11.04 8.53
N MET A 144 4.71 9.96 8.16
CA MET A 144 4.69 8.72 8.94
C MET A 144 6.02 7.97 8.88
N LEU A 145 6.70 7.93 7.71
CA LEU A 145 8.07 7.39 7.59
C LEU A 145 9.05 8.10 8.53
N ARG A 146 9.01 9.44 8.55
CA ARG A 146 9.85 10.26 9.43
C ARG A 146 9.50 10.03 10.90
N ALA A 147 8.20 9.95 11.22
CA ALA A 147 7.71 9.74 12.57
C ALA A 147 8.15 8.40 13.18
N VAL A 148 8.38 7.37 12.36
CA VAL A 148 8.95 6.08 12.82
C VAL A 148 10.47 5.98 12.68
N GLY A 149 11.14 7.05 12.24
CA GLY A 149 12.58 7.06 12.03
C GLY A 149 13.06 6.10 10.92
N ARG A 150 12.18 5.71 9.99
CA ARG A 150 12.56 4.87 8.85
C ARG A 150 13.44 5.66 7.91
N LYS A 151 14.69 5.22 7.74
CA LYS A 151 15.62 5.82 6.77
C LYS A 151 15.16 5.51 5.35
N PHE A 152 15.24 6.52 4.50
CA PHE A 152 15.05 6.42 3.06
C PHE A 152 15.96 7.40 2.35
N GLU A 153 16.32 7.07 1.12
CA GLU A 153 16.98 7.96 0.18
C GLU A 153 16.02 8.29 -0.95
N ARG A 154 16.05 9.54 -1.43
CA ARG A 154 15.28 9.91 -2.62
C ARG A 154 16.04 9.50 -3.87
N GLN A 155 15.46 8.59 -4.66
CA GLN A 155 16.02 8.13 -5.94
C GLN A 155 15.21 8.67 -7.13
N LYS A 156 15.85 8.65 -8.31
CA LYS A 156 15.20 9.06 -9.56
C LYS A 156 14.03 8.13 -9.86
N LEU A 157 12.88 8.70 -10.21
CA LEU A 157 11.73 7.96 -10.74
C LEU A 157 12.12 7.18 -12.00
#